data_AF-A0A0D2GAK9-F1
#
_entry.id   AF-A0A0D2GAK9-F1
#
_cell.length_a   1.000
_cell.length_b   1.000
_cell.length_c   1.000
_cell.angle_alpha   90.00
_cell.angle_beta   90.00
_cell.angle_gamma   90.00
#
_symmetry.space_group_name_H-M   'P 1'
#
loop_
_entity.id
_entity.type
_entity.pdbx_description
1 polymer ?
#
loop_
_entity_poly.entity_id
_entity_poly.type
_entity_poly.pdbx_seq_one_letter_code
_entity_poly.pdbx_strand_id
1 'polypeptide(L)'
;MRARPAIRVTGWVCNSCRARQTAAKGHSLVPSRKASTAPTSNSSTTTHSTPKRGKLPSTPARTRFAPSPTGNLHLGSIRTALFNYLLARATNGQFLLRIEDTDAKRTIPGAEDQLYRDLRWAGLQWDEGPEVGGPYGPYRQSERLELYKTHVKSLLQTGQAYRCFCTSDRLDDLNRRRHEKGLSLGYDRKCLNSLSPSQAEEKAHRGEAHVIRFLSPPEWPRYNDLVYGKSQGHGAEKTKRLLVDEPVYEDAILMKSDGFPTYHWANVCDDHEMHITHVVRGSEWMASTPLHVALYNSLDWTPPAYAHVPLLVDANKQKLSKRNFNSDISRFRDQGIFPEALVNFAALLGWSHTQKRDVMDLAQLESLFDLKITKGNTIVSLDKLNFLQEQHARRRVLAGGEEFEQMIRDVAVSVLDKYGAARIMQFLASGSQKRQLRDVLAQLLKVESLHYRSPSQFAEQCALFFEPVSLKNDLEVSDVGLLHPLRVAASTLALIPEESWTRDTHLSHLRSIEASGPDESVDARTWKRELYHYLRWALLGGRQGPGIAETLEILGRGTCIARIQDANLRARELESVTTKPIIQAQGWKGDVDGKRRVDKEWKAYALRP
;
A
#
# COMPACT_ATOMS: atom_id res chain seq x y z
N MET A 1 -34.03 -27.93 -17.04
CA MET A 1 -33.68 -26.67 -16.37
C MET A 1 -33.46 -26.96 -14.89
N ARG A 2 -32.20 -27.11 -14.45
CA ARG A 2 -31.88 -27.47 -13.06
C ARG A 2 -31.84 -26.22 -12.18
N ALA A 3 -32.70 -26.18 -11.17
CA ALA A 3 -32.74 -25.12 -10.15
C ALA A 3 -31.46 -25.15 -9.29
N ARG A 4 -30.86 -23.97 -9.07
CA ARG A 4 -29.74 -23.78 -8.13
C ARG A 4 -30.28 -23.73 -6.68
N PRO A 5 -29.55 -24.24 -5.68
CA PRO A 5 -30.04 -24.29 -4.31
C PRO A 5 -29.98 -22.91 -3.64
N ALA A 6 -31.00 -22.59 -2.86
CA ALA A 6 -31.08 -21.39 -2.05
C ALA A 6 -30.00 -21.39 -0.96
N ILE A 7 -29.15 -20.36 -0.95
CA ILE A 7 -28.21 -20.07 0.13
C ILE A 7 -29.04 -19.57 1.31
N ARG A 8 -29.14 -20.37 2.38
CA ARG A 8 -29.69 -19.93 3.67
C ARG A 8 -28.72 -18.93 4.29
N VAL A 9 -29.07 -17.65 4.22
CA VAL A 9 -28.42 -16.60 5.03
C VAL A 9 -28.93 -16.76 6.46
N THR A 10 -28.23 -17.54 7.28
CA THR A 10 -28.41 -17.51 8.73
C THR A 10 -27.74 -16.24 9.25
N GLY A 11 -28.54 -15.22 9.58
CA GLY A 11 -28.05 -13.95 10.11
C GLY A 11 -27.22 -14.15 11.37
N TRP A 12 -25.95 -13.76 11.32
CA TRP A 12 -25.09 -13.69 12.48
C TRP A 12 -25.49 -12.46 13.32
N VAL A 13 -25.92 -12.69 14.55
CA VAL A 13 -26.23 -11.63 15.54
C VAL A 13 -25.10 -11.61 16.57
N CYS A 14 -24.39 -10.48 16.67
CA CYS A 14 -23.24 -10.37 17.58
C CYS A 14 -23.67 -10.32 19.06
N ASN A 15 -22.72 -10.55 19.95
CA ASN A 15 -22.96 -10.58 21.40
C ASN A 15 -23.48 -9.25 21.98
N SER A 16 -23.20 -8.09 21.37
CA SER A 16 -23.73 -6.81 21.86
C SER A 16 -25.21 -6.62 21.51
N CYS A 17 -25.62 -7.00 20.30
CA CYS A 17 -27.02 -7.06 19.90
C CYS A 17 -27.79 -8.13 20.69
N ARG A 18 -27.15 -9.28 20.95
CA ARG A 18 -27.73 -10.35 21.78
C ARG A 18 -27.91 -9.91 23.24
N ALA A 19 -26.93 -9.22 23.83
CA ALA A 19 -27.00 -8.69 25.19
C ALA A 19 -28.07 -7.59 25.38
N ARG A 20 -28.31 -6.77 24.34
CA ARG A 20 -29.38 -5.75 24.38
C ARG A 20 -30.77 -6.33 24.13
N GLN A 21 -30.90 -7.37 23.30
CA GLN A 21 -32.18 -8.08 23.15
C GLN A 21 -32.61 -8.80 24.43
N THR A 22 -31.66 -9.28 25.25
CA THR A 22 -31.97 -9.84 26.57
C THR A 22 -32.33 -8.78 27.61
N ALA A 23 -31.79 -7.56 27.51
CA ALA A 23 -32.13 -6.46 28.42
C ALA A 23 -33.57 -5.93 28.22
N ALA A 24 -34.15 -6.10 27.03
CA ALA A 24 -35.53 -5.70 26.72
C ALA A 24 -36.60 -6.74 27.11
N LYS A 25 -36.21 -7.92 27.61
CA LYS A 25 -37.13 -8.99 28.03
C LYS A 25 -36.73 -9.55 29.38
N GLY A 26 -37.18 -8.93 30.48
CA GLY A 26 -36.89 -9.45 31.81
C GLY A 26 -37.36 -8.62 33.00
N HIS A 27 -38.65 -8.27 33.07
CA HIS A 27 -39.30 -8.12 34.38
C HIS A 27 -39.80 -9.50 34.82
N SER A 28 -39.05 -10.19 35.66
CA SER A 28 -39.58 -11.22 36.57
C SER A 28 -38.61 -11.47 37.72
N LEU A 29 -39.19 -11.61 38.90
CA LEU A 29 -38.61 -11.57 40.23
C LEU A 29 -37.77 -12.82 40.62
N VAL A 30 -37.18 -12.72 41.82
CA VAL A 30 -36.91 -13.77 42.86
C VAL A 30 -35.41 -14.18 43.01
N PRO A 31 -34.87 -14.48 44.22
CA PRO A 31 -34.30 -13.53 45.19
C PRO A 31 -32.87 -13.92 45.68
N SER A 32 -32.33 -13.15 46.62
CA SER A 32 -31.01 -13.34 47.24
C SER A 32 -30.84 -14.67 48.00
N ARG A 33 -29.70 -15.34 47.82
CA ARG A 33 -29.09 -16.21 48.86
C ARG A 33 -27.57 -16.01 48.93
N LYS A 34 -27.11 -15.70 50.14
CA LYS A 34 -25.72 -15.74 50.60
C LYS A 34 -25.28 -17.20 50.72
N ALA A 35 -24.06 -17.51 50.28
CA ALA A 35 -23.27 -18.61 50.82
C ALA A 35 -21.77 -18.34 50.61
N SER A 36 -21.06 -18.34 51.73
CA SER A 36 -19.62 -18.24 51.89
C SER A 36 -18.99 -19.63 51.83
N THR A 37 -17.97 -19.82 51.01
CA THR A 37 -16.94 -20.86 51.21
C THR A 37 -15.67 -20.48 50.42
N ALA A 38 -14.54 -20.45 51.12
CA ALA A 38 -13.19 -20.30 50.56
C ALA A 38 -12.81 -21.51 49.69
N PRO A 39 -11.73 -21.40 48.88
CA PRO A 39 -10.77 -22.50 48.91
C PRO A 39 -9.29 -22.10 48.78
N THR A 40 -8.48 -23.05 49.26
CA THR A 40 -7.03 -23.17 49.34
C THR A 40 -6.36 -23.56 48.02
N SER A 41 -5.14 -23.03 47.83
CA SER A 41 -3.92 -23.58 47.19
C SER A 41 -3.92 -24.20 45.77
N ASN A 42 -3.01 -23.64 44.96
CA ASN A 42 -2.18 -24.21 43.89
C ASN A 42 -2.84 -24.72 42.59
N SER A 43 -2.69 -23.91 41.52
CA SER A 43 -2.14 -24.43 40.27
C SER A 43 -1.35 -23.34 39.54
N SER A 44 -0.11 -23.66 39.20
CA SER A 44 0.80 -22.87 38.39
C SER A 44 0.37 -22.94 36.91
N THR A 45 -0.51 -22.06 36.49
CA THR A 45 -0.74 -21.80 35.07
C THR A 45 0.22 -20.72 34.60
N THR A 46 1.13 -21.11 33.72
CA THR A 46 1.92 -20.25 32.85
C THR A 46 1.00 -19.25 32.15
N THR A 47 0.94 -18.04 32.69
CA THR A 47 0.27 -16.92 32.04
C THR A 47 1.09 -16.54 30.81
N HIS A 48 0.63 -16.96 29.64
CA HIS A 48 0.96 -16.26 28.40
C HIS A 48 0.58 -14.79 28.63
N SER A 49 1.59 -13.95 28.79
CA SER A 49 1.41 -12.52 28.93
C SER A 49 0.69 -12.02 27.68
N THR A 50 -0.59 -11.67 27.83
CA THR A 50 -1.28 -10.87 26.84
C THR A 50 -0.44 -9.61 26.61
N PRO A 51 -0.04 -9.29 25.37
CA PRO A 51 0.71 -8.07 25.10
C PRO A 51 -0.08 -6.91 25.71
N LYS A 52 0.60 -5.97 26.38
CA LYS A 52 -0.02 -4.73 26.88
C LYS A 52 -0.83 -4.14 25.73
N ARG A 53 -2.16 -4.33 25.75
CA ARG A 53 -3.05 -3.84 24.70
C ARG A 53 -2.83 -2.33 24.66
N GLY A 54 -2.49 -1.83 23.49
CA GLY A 54 -2.20 -0.42 23.28
C GLY A 54 -3.41 0.47 23.54
N LYS A 55 -3.46 1.65 22.91
CA LYS A 55 -4.63 2.55 23.02
C LYS A 55 -5.87 2.00 22.29
N LEU A 56 -6.40 0.86 22.72
CA LEU A 56 -7.66 0.31 22.24
C LEU A 56 -8.79 0.66 23.21
N PRO A 57 -10.02 0.87 22.72
CA PRO A 57 -11.18 1.04 23.59
C PRO A 57 -11.51 -0.25 24.35
N SER A 58 -12.18 -0.11 25.48
CA SER A 58 -12.63 -1.23 26.33
C SER A 58 -13.88 -1.95 25.78
N THR A 59 -14.58 -1.33 24.83
CA THR A 59 -15.78 -1.87 24.19
C THR A 59 -15.56 -2.04 22.68
N PRO A 60 -16.31 -2.95 22.02
CA PRO A 60 -16.25 -3.12 20.57
C PRO A 60 -16.51 -1.80 19.84
N ALA A 61 -15.59 -1.41 18.96
CA ALA A 61 -15.68 -0.16 18.24
C ALA A 61 -16.59 -0.31 17.01
N ARG A 62 -17.69 0.44 16.97
CA ARG A 62 -18.40 0.75 15.72
C ARG A 62 -17.73 1.95 15.05
N THR A 63 -17.15 1.72 13.88
CA THR A 63 -16.39 2.69 13.08
C THR A 63 -17.02 2.84 11.70
N ARG A 64 -16.65 3.88 10.96
CA ARG A 64 -17.13 4.08 9.59
C ARG A 64 -16.08 4.65 8.67
N PHE A 65 -16.07 4.19 7.42
CA PHE A 65 -15.50 4.92 6.31
C PHE A 65 -16.63 5.66 5.58
N ALA A 66 -16.51 6.98 5.50
CA ALA A 66 -17.57 7.86 4.98
C ALA A 66 -17.06 8.71 3.80
N PRO A 67 -16.79 8.11 2.62
CA PRO A 67 -16.30 8.84 1.45
C PRO A 67 -17.44 9.53 0.68
N SER A 68 -17.13 10.66 0.06
CA SER A 68 -17.96 11.27 -0.98
C SER A 68 -17.57 10.72 -2.36
N PRO A 69 -18.52 10.28 -3.21
CA PRO A 69 -18.26 9.68 -4.53
C PRO A 69 -17.89 10.75 -5.59
N THR A 70 -16.84 11.52 -5.31
CA THR A 70 -16.41 12.70 -6.10
C THR A 70 -15.14 12.44 -6.93
N GLY A 71 -14.71 11.18 -7.01
CA GLY A 71 -13.53 10.75 -7.75
C GLY A 71 -13.00 9.41 -7.25
N ASN A 72 -11.86 9.00 -7.80
CA ASN A 72 -11.17 7.78 -7.39
C ASN A 72 -10.72 7.84 -5.93
N LEU A 73 -10.69 6.69 -5.27
CA LEU A 73 -10.01 6.56 -3.99
C LEU A 73 -8.52 6.85 -4.18
N HIS A 74 -7.95 7.56 -3.21
CA HIS A 74 -6.53 7.82 -3.12
C HIS A 74 -5.91 7.16 -1.87
N LEU A 75 -4.59 7.09 -1.81
CA LEU A 75 -3.83 6.47 -0.71
C LEU A 75 -4.25 6.96 0.69
N GLY A 76 -4.48 8.27 0.85
CA GLY A 76 -4.99 8.83 2.10
C GLY A 76 -6.35 8.26 2.52
N SER A 77 -7.26 8.05 1.57
CA SER A 77 -8.59 7.47 1.82
C SER A 77 -8.50 6.00 2.17
N ILE A 78 -7.66 5.20 1.48
CA ILE A 78 -7.40 3.81 1.86
C ILE A 78 -6.83 3.71 3.26
N ARG A 79 -5.88 4.57 3.63
CA ARG A 79 -5.34 4.59 5.00
C ARG A 79 -6.44 4.88 6.03
N THR A 80 -7.32 5.86 5.78
CA THR A 80 -8.43 6.15 6.70
C THR A 80 -9.41 4.98 6.78
N ALA A 81 -9.78 4.36 5.66
CA ALA A 81 -10.61 3.17 5.63
C ALA A 81 -9.96 2.02 6.43
N LEU A 82 -8.66 1.79 6.20
CA LEU A 82 -7.88 0.76 6.86
C LEU A 82 -7.82 0.98 8.37
N PHE A 83 -7.57 2.19 8.88
CA PHE A 83 -7.53 2.42 10.33
C PHE A 83 -8.90 2.23 11.00
N ASN A 84 -10.00 2.58 10.32
CA ASN A 84 -11.34 2.27 10.82
C ASN A 84 -11.59 0.76 10.84
N TYR A 85 -11.20 0.06 9.77
CA TYR A 85 -11.31 -1.39 9.64
C TYR A 85 -10.50 -2.12 10.72
N LEU A 86 -9.22 -1.77 10.88
CA LEU A 86 -8.33 -2.38 11.86
C LEU A 86 -8.80 -2.12 13.29
N LEU A 87 -9.30 -0.91 13.61
CA LEU A 87 -9.88 -0.63 14.93
C LEU A 87 -11.10 -1.50 15.22
N ALA A 88 -11.99 -1.67 14.23
CA ALA A 88 -13.15 -2.54 14.37
C ALA A 88 -12.71 -4.00 14.59
N ARG A 89 -11.80 -4.54 13.78
CA ARG A 89 -11.33 -5.92 13.92
C ARG A 89 -10.57 -6.16 15.22
N ALA A 90 -9.67 -5.27 15.61
CA ALA A 90 -8.90 -5.37 16.87
C ALA A 90 -9.79 -5.36 18.13
N THR A 91 -11.03 -4.86 18.03
CA THR A 91 -11.97 -4.75 19.15
C THR A 91 -13.21 -5.65 19.00
N ASN A 92 -13.25 -6.53 17.99
CA ASN A 92 -14.45 -7.31 17.60
C ASN A 92 -15.70 -6.43 17.39
N GLY A 93 -15.48 -5.22 16.90
CA GLY A 93 -16.50 -4.24 16.54
C GLY A 93 -16.96 -4.39 15.10
N GLN A 94 -17.44 -3.28 14.53
CA GLN A 94 -18.02 -3.26 13.18
C GLN A 94 -17.48 -2.08 12.38
N PHE A 95 -17.14 -2.36 11.12
CA PHE A 95 -16.67 -1.39 10.13
C PHE A 95 -17.77 -1.12 9.11
N LEU A 96 -18.27 0.11 9.09
CA LEU A 96 -19.36 0.53 8.22
C LEU A 96 -18.85 1.30 7.00
N LEU A 97 -19.53 1.14 5.87
CA LEU A 97 -19.38 2.01 4.70
C LEU A 97 -20.61 2.91 4.57
N ARG A 98 -20.42 4.24 4.57
CA ARG A 98 -21.49 5.22 4.34
C ARG A 98 -21.12 6.14 3.18
N ILE A 99 -22.01 6.32 2.22
CA ILE A 99 -21.77 7.17 1.04
C ILE A 99 -22.26 8.59 1.33
N GLU A 100 -21.35 9.56 1.31
CA GLU A 100 -21.65 10.98 1.57
C GLU A 100 -21.86 11.73 0.24
N ASP A 101 -22.99 11.46 -0.43
CA ASP A 101 -23.38 11.91 -1.77
C ASP A 101 -24.34 13.11 -1.78
N THR A 102 -24.31 13.95 -0.73
CA THR A 102 -25.23 15.10 -0.57
C THR A 102 -24.91 16.30 -1.46
N ASP A 103 -23.74 16.32 -2.10
CA ASP A 103 -23.36 17.31 -3.12
C ASP A 103 -23.50 16.72 -4.53
N ALA A 104 -24.73 16.73 -5.05
CA ALA A 104 -25.07 16.19 -6.36
C ALA A 104 -24.23 16.78 -7.51
N LYS A 105 -23.70 18.01 -7.37
CA LYS A 105 -22.87 18.65 -8.40
C LYS A 105 -21.46 18.05 -8.48
N ARG A 106 -20.97 17.45 -7.39
CA ARG A 106 -19.64 16.85 -7.32
C ARG A 106 -19.65 15.33 -7.43
N THR A 107 -20.81 14.70 -7.24
CA THR A 107 -20.96 13.25 -7.41
C THR A 107 -20.69 12.86 -8.86
N ILE A 108 -19.77 11.91 -9.06
CA ILE A 108 -19.38 11.40 -10.38
C ILE A 108 -20.05 10.05 -10.61
N PRO A 109 -20.80 9.87 -11.71
CA PRO A 109 -21.37 8.57 -12.08
C PRO A 109 -20.30 7.46 -12.13
N GLY A 110 -20.57 6.32 -11.50
CA GLY A 110 -19.65 5.17 -11.44
C GLY A 110 -18.52 5.28 -10.42
N ALA A 111 -18.32 6.43 -9.76
CA ALA A 111 -17.29 6.57 -8.71
C ALA A 111 -17.59 5.70 -7.48
N GLU A 112 -18.87 5.49 -7.16
CA GLU A 112 -19.31 4.61 -6.08
C GLU A 112 -18.96 3.14 -6.36
N ASP A 113 -19.23 2.64 -7.57
CA ASP A 113 -18.85 1.27 -7.94
C ASP A 113 -17.33 1.07 -7.95
N GLN A 114 -16.58 2.10 -8.37
CA GLN A 114 -15.11 2.07 -8.33
C GLN A 114 -14.60 2.04 -6.89
N LEU A 115 -15.19 2.84 -6.00
CA LEU A 115 -14.93 2.81 -4.57
C LEU A 115 -15.12 1.40 -3.99
N TYR A 116 -16.20 0.70 -4.33
CA TYR A 116 -16.43 -0.67 -3.87
C TYR A 116 -15.37 -1.65 -4.37
N ARG A 117 -15.04 -1.57 -5.66
CA ARG A 117 -13.98 -2.41 -6.25
C ARG A 117 -12.64 -2.19 -5.58
N ASP A 118 -12.27 -0.93 -5.32
CA ASP A 118 -10.99 -0.59 -4.72
C ASP A 118 -10.89 -1.03 -3.25
N LEU A 119 -11.96 -0.89 -2.47
CA LEU A 119 -12.00 -1.39 -1.09
C LEU A 119 -11.91 -2.93 -1.05
N ARG A 120 -12.67 -3.64 -1.90
CA ARG A 120 -12.60 -5.11 -2.00
C ARG A 120 -11.24 -5.59 -2.46
N TRP A 121 -10.64 -4.90 -3.43
CA TRP A 121 -9.28 -5.21 -3.90
C TRP A 121 -8.25 -5.04 -2.78
N ALA A 122 -8.39 -4.00 -1.94
CA ALA A 122 -7.57 -3.80 -0.74
C ALA A 122 -7.92 -4.77 0.42
N GLY A 123 -8.84 -5.72 0.24
CA GLY A 123 -9.26 -6.66 1.29
C GLY A 123 -10.14 -6.05 2.39
N LEU A 124 -10.66 -4.84 2.20
CA LEU A 124 -11.43 -4.10 3.20
C LEU A 124 -12.94 -4.33 3.01
N GLN A 125 -13.45 -5.40 3.62
CA GLN A 125 -14.89 -5.69 3.63
C GLN A 125 -15.58 -4.94 4.78
N TRP A 126 -16.76 -4.37 4.50
CA TRP A 126 -17.60 -3.69 5.48
C TRP A 126 -18.70 -4.61 6.01
N ASP A 127 -19.00 -4.47 7.30
CA ASP A 127 -20.00 -5.28 8.01
C ASP A 127 -21.42 -4.72 7.79
N GLU A 128 -21.54 -3.41 7.57
CA GLU A 128 -22.77 -2.75 7.17
C GLU A 128 -22.46 -1.67 6.13
N GLY A 129 -23.38 -1.46 5.20
CA GLY A 129 -23.19 -0.48 4.13
C GLY A 129 -24.04 -0.78 2.90
N PRO A 130 -23.80 -0.08 1.79
CA PRO A 130 -24.36 -0.46 0.50
C PRO A 130 -24.01 -1.90 0.12
N GLU A 131 -24.82 -2.52 -0.74
CA GLU A 131 -24.75 -3.93 -1.18
C GLU A 131 -25.00 -4.99 -0.10
N VAL A 132 -24.46 -4.82 1.11
CA VAL A 132 -24.59 -5.78 2.22
C VAL A 132 -25.76 -5.47 3.16
N GLY A 133 -26.22 -4.21 3.17
CA GLY A 133 -27.29 -3.74 4.04
C GLY A 133 -26.83 -3.59 5.50
N GLY A 134 -27.78 -3.69 6.42
CA GLY A 134 -27.55 -3.53 7.85
C GLY A 134 -28.72 -2.83 8.54
N PRO A 135 -28.76 -2.85 9.89
CA PRO A 135 -29.91 -2.40 10.65
C PRO A 135 -30.15 -0.89 10.64
N TYR A 136 -29.17 -0.07 10.24
CA TYR A 136 -29.26 1.41 10.27
C TYR A 136 -29.29 2.02 8.86
N GLY A 137 -29.62 1.21 7.86
CA GLY A 137 -29.80 1.68 6.49
C GLY A 137 -30.92 2.73 6.36
N PRO A 138 -30.99 3.45 5.23
CA PRO A 138 -30.09 3.36 4.08
C PRO A 138 -28.68 3.89 4.38
N TYR A 139 -27.67 3.44 3.64
CA TYR A 139 -26.26 3.82 3.86
C TYR A 139 -25.74 4.84 2.82
N ARG A 140 -26.63 5.43 2.02
CA ARG A 140 -26.37 6.61 1.20
C ARG A 140 -27.09 7.81 1.81
N GLN A 141 -26.41 8.95 1.90
CA GLN A 141 -27.00 10.14 2.53
C GLN A 141 -28.13 10.75 1.69
N SER A 142 -28.05 10.66 0.35
CA SER A 142 -29.13 11.07 -0.55
C SER A 142 -30.46 10.34 -0.29
N GLU A 143 -30.40 9.13 0.28
CA GLU A 143 -31.57 8.30 0.62
C GLU A 143 -32.12 8.60 2.02
N ARG A 144 -31.52 9.54 2.78
CA ARG A 144 -31.82 9.82 4.20
C ARG A 144 -32.38 11.22 4.46
N LEU A 145 -32.87 11.91 3.43
CA LEU A 145 -33.28 13.33 3.53
C LEU A 145 -34.32 13.61 4.61
N GLU A 146 -35.32 12.74 4.77
CA GLU A 146 -36.37 12.93 5.79
C GLU A 146 -35.84 12.83 7.22
N LEU A 147 -34.81 12.01 7.45
CA LEU A 147 -34.15 11.90 8.75
C LEU A 147 -33.48 13.23 9.13
N TYR A 148 -32.75 13.84 8.20
CA TYR A 148 -32.10 15.13 8.44
C TYR A 148 -33.11 16.27 8.65
N LYS A 149 -34.22 16.27 7.91
CA LYS A 149 -35.33 17.22 8.10
C LYS A 149 -36.00 17.04 9.46
N THR A 150 -36.14 15.81 9.94
CA THR A 150 -36.74 15.51 11.24
C THR A 150 -35.89 16.06 12.37
N HIS A 151 -34.58 15.76 12.38
CA HIS A 151 -33.70 16.26 13.44
C HIS A 151 -33.56 17.79 13.41
N VAL A 152 -33.54 18.43 12.22
CA VAL A 152 -33.33 19.88 12.16
C VAL A 152 -34.57 20.62 12.66
N LYS A 153 -35.77 20.02 12.50
CA LYS A 153 -37.01 20.53 13.08
C LYS A 153 -36.92 20.59 14.62
N SER A 154 -36.29 19.60 15.25
CA SER A 154 -36.04 19.62 16.69
C SER A 154 -35.18 20.82 17.10
N LEU A 155 -34.12 21.13 16.34
CA LEU A 155 -33.27 22.30 16.60
C LEU A 155 -34.00 23.63 16.40
N LEU A 156 -34.88 23.71 15.39
CA LEU A 156 -35.74 24.89 15.19
C LEU A 156 -36.70 25.09 16.36
N GLN A 157 -37.28 24.00 16.88
CA GLN A 157 -38.22 24.03 18.02
C GLN A 157 -37.55 24.44 19.33
N THR A 158 -36.31 24.02 19.57
CA THR A 158 -35.53 24.37 20.78
C THR A 158 -34.77 25.70 20.65
N GLY A 159 -34.85 26.38 19.50
CA GLY A 159 -34.15 27.64 19.25
C GLY A 159 -32.64 27.50 19.02
N GLN A 160 -32.14 26.27 18.84
CA GLN A 160 -30.74 25.96 18.53
C GLN A 160 -30.41 26.13 17.04
N ALA A 161 -31.43 26.30 16.20
CA ALA A 161 -31.30 26.65 14.80
C ALA A 161 -32.36 27.67 14.39
N TYR A 162 -32.14 28.36 13.27
CA TYR A 162 -33.10 29.31 12.71
C TYR A 162 -33.02 29.35 11.18
N ARG A 163 -34.09 29.84 10.56
CA ARG A 163 -34.17 30.00 9.09
C ARG A 163 -33.51 31.30 8.65
N CYS A 164 -32.74 31.24 7.57
CA CYS A 164 -32.05 32.37 6.97
C CYS A 164 -32.47 32.51 5.50
N PHE A 165 -32.96 33.70 5.15
CA PHE A 165 -33.45 34.09 3.81
C PHE A 165 -32.45 35.01 3.08
N CYS A 166 -31.19 35.08 3.55
CA CYS A 166 -30.17 35.88 2.89
C CYS A 166 -29.76 35.23 1.55
N THR A 167 -29.75 36.02 0.47
CA THR A 167 -29.27 35.60 -0.84
C THR A 167 -27.75 35.46 -0.88
N SER A 168 -27.21 34.69 -1.83
CA SER A 168 -25.75 34.60 -2.05
C SER A 168 -25.15 35.97 -2.30
N ASP A 169 -25.73 36.75 -3.22
CA ASP A 169 -25.24 38.09 -3.57
C ASP A 169 -25.09 39.01 -2.36
N ARG A 170 -26.02 38.93 -1.40
CA ARG A 170 -25.93 39.69 -0.15
C ARG A 170 -24.74 39.25 0.69
N LEU A 171 -24.54 37.94 0.82
CA LEU A 171 -23.45 37.38 1.61
C LEU A 171 -22.09 37.65 0.96
N ASP A 172 -22.03 37.62 -0.37
CA ASP A 172 -20.84 37.93 -1.15
C ASP A 172 -20.48 39.42 -1.03
N ASP A 173 -21.46 40.32 -1.12
CA ASP A 173 -21.27 41.74 -0.87
C ASP A 173 -20.80 42.04 0.57
N LEU A 174 -21.41 41.40 1.56
CA LEU A 174 -21.00 41.50 2.96
C LEU A 174 -19.53 41.10 3.12
N ASN A 175 -19.16 39.93 2.61
CA ASN A 175 -17.80 39.41 2.73
C ASN A 175 -16.78 40.24 1.95
N ARG A 176 -17.14 40.77 0.76
CA ARG A 176 -16.30 41.70 0.00
C ARG A 176 -16.00 42.98 0.79
N ARG A 177 -17.04 43.65 1.31
CA ARG A 177 -16.87 44.88 2.11
C ARG A 177 -16.04 44.64 3.37
N ARG A 178 -16.19 43.48 3.99
CA ARG A 178 -15.38 43.09 5.16
C ARG A 178 -13.92 42.83 4.79
N HIS A 179 -13.68 42.09 3.70
CA HIS A 179 -12.33 41.83 3.21
C HIS A 179 -11.58 43.12 2.86
N GLU A 180 -12.24 44.07 2.21
CA GLU A 180 -11.67 45.40 1.89
C GLU A 180 -11.25 46.18 3.14
N LYS A 181 -11.94 45.97 4.27
CA LYS A 181 -11.60 46.54 5.58
C LYS A 181 -10.58 45.70 6.38
N GLY A 182 -10.06 44.60 5.82
CA GLY A 182 -9.18 43.67 6.53
C GLY A 182 -9.86 42.89 7.65
N LEU A 183 -11.19 42.79 7.63
CA LEU A 183 -11.98 42.07 8.64
C LEU A 183 -12.16 40.59 8.27
N SER A 184 -12.41 39.76 9.28
CA SER A 184 -12.72 38.35 9.09
C SER A 184 -14.04 38.16 8.34
N LEU A 185 -14.08 37.21 7.41
CA LEU A 185 -15.30 36.81 6.72
C LEU A 185 -16.27 36.11 7.68
N GLY A 186 -17.57 36.20 7.43
CA GLY A 186 -18.55 35.48 8.25
C GLY A 186 -19.99 35.94 8.06
N TYR A 187 -20.87 35.41 8.89
CA TYR A 187 -22.30 35.73 8.85
C TYR A 187 -22.69 36.69 9.97
N ASP A 188 -23.49 37.69 9.65
CA ASP A 188 -23.84 38.81 10.53
C ASP A 188 -25.13 38.59 11.35
N ARG A 189 -25.67 37.36 11.34
CA ARG A 189 -26.92 37.02 12.03
C ARG A 189 -28.14 37.86 11.59
N LYS A 190 -28.12 38.47 10.40
CA LYS A 190 -29.24 39.34 9.93
C LYS A 190 -30.61 38.71 10.16
N CYS A 191 -30.86 37.49 9.67
CA CYS A 191 -32.18 36.87 9.81
C CYS A 191 -32.56 36.53 11.25
N LEU A 192 -31.60 36.23 12.12
CA LEU A 192 -31.88 36.01 13.55
C LEU A 192 -32.32 37.31 14.23
N ASN A 193 -31.68 38.43 13.86
CA ASN A 193 -31.92 39.74 14.49
C ASN A 193 -33.12 40.51 13.89
N SER A 194 -33.55 40.16 12.67
CA SER A 194 -34.59 40.91 11.93
C SER A 194 -35.91 40.17 11.73
N LEU A 195 -35.97 38.88 12.03
CA LEU A 195 -37.19 38.08 11.89
C LEU A 195 -37.51 37.40 13.22
N SER A 196 -38.77 37.48 13.64
CA SER A 196 -39.26 36.62 14.70
C SER A 196 -39.38 35.17 14.19
N PRO A 197 -39.35 34.16 15.08
CA PRO A 197 -39.55 32.77 14.68
C PRO A 197 -40.85 32.54 13.87
N SER A 198 -41.93 33.25 14.22
CA SER A 198 -43.21 33.19 13.50
C SER A 198 -43.12 33.77 12.08
N GLN A 199 -42.48 34.93 11.92
CA GLN A 199 -42.26 35.54 10.59
C GLN A 199 -41.38 34.65 9.71
N ALA A 200 -40.36 34.01 10.30
CA ALA A 200 -39.50 33.08 9.59
C ALA A 200 -40.26 31.82 9.16
N GLU A 201 -41.18 31.29 9.98
CA GLU A 201 -42.05 30.17 9.60
C GLU A 201 -43.03 30.57 8.49
N GLU A 202 -43.66 31.73 8.57
CA GLU A 202 -44.58 32.22 7.54
C GLU A 202 -43.88 32.37 6.18
N LYS A 203 -42.69 32.99 6.16
CA LYS A 203 -41.87 33.11 4.95
C LYS A 203 -41.53 31.74 4.35
N ALA A 204 -41.16 30.77 5.19
CA ALA A 204 -40.88 29.41 4.75
C ALA A 204 -42.12 28.70 4.19
N HIS A 205 -43.29 28.87 4.84
CA HIS A 205 -44.56 28.30 4.38
C HIS A 205 -45.03 28.89 3.04
N ARG A 206 -44.68 30.16 2.76
CA ARG A 206 -44.91 30.79 1.43
C ARG A 206 -43.95 30.28 0.34
N GLY A 207 -43.06 29.35 0.66
CA GLY A 207 -42.09 28.81 -0.30
C GLY A 207 -40.91 29.73 -0.58
N GLU A 208 -40.65 30.75 0.25
CA GLU A 208 -39.47 31.60 0.09
C GLU A 208 -38.20 30.77 0.34
N ALA A 209 -37.27 30.82 -0.62
CA ALA A 209 -36.03 30.07 -0.56
C ALA A 209 -35.22 30.46 0.69
N HIS A 210 -34.82 29.46 1.47
CA HIS A 210 -34.11 29.68 2.73
C HIS A 210 -33.15 28.53 3.04
N VAL A 211 -32.19 28.80 3.93
CA VAL A 211 -31.35 27.79 4.55
C VAL A 211 -31.68 27.70 6.04
N ILE A 212 -31.29 26.60 6.69
CA ILE A 212 -31.33 26.51 8.15
C ILE A 212 -29.91 26.63 8.69
N ARG A 213 -29.68 27.58 9.60
CA ARG A 213 -28.39 27.81 10.25
C ARG A 213 -28.43 27.32 11.68
N PHE A 214 -27.32 26.73 12.13
CA PHE A 214 -27.05 26.46 13.53
C PHE A 214 -26.77 27.77 14.25
N LEU A 215 -27.37 27.97 15.42
CA LEU A 215 -27.05 29.09 16.29
C LEU A 215 -25.76 28.78 17.03
N SER A 216 -24.65 29.42 16.64
CA SER A 216 -23.37 29.09 17.28
C SER A 216 -23.37 29.45 18.77
N PRO A 217 -22.84 28.58 19.64
CA PRO A 217 -22.80 28.80 21.07
C PRO A 217 -21.81 29.94 21.42
N PRO A 218 -21.96 30.56 22.61
CA PRO A 218 -21.02 31.60 23.06
C PRO A 218 -19.60 31.06 23.29
N GLU A 219 -19.48 29.79 23.69
CA GLU A 219 -18.22 29.06 23.84
C GLU A 219 -18.29 27.73 23.08
N TRP A 220 -17.30 27.46 22.24
CA TRP A 220 -17.21 26.18 21.56
C TRP A 220 -16.69 25.08 22.49
N PRO A 221 -17.34 23.90 22.50
CA PRO A 221 -16.98 22.82 23.40
C PRO A 221 -15.58 22.27 23.11
N ARG A 222 -14.90 21.86 24.18
CA ARG A 222 -13.64 21.12 24.10
C ARG A 222 -13.93 19.64 23.86
N TYR A 223 -13.00 18.96 23.19
CA TYR A 223 -13.02 17.51 23.05
C TYR A 223 -11.64 16.93 23.33
N ASN A 224 -11.60 15.64 23.64
CA ASN A 224 -10.34 14.92 23.80
C ASN A 224 -10.12 14.02 22.59
N ASP A 225 -9.13 14.37 21.77
CA ASP A 225 -8.71 13.53 20.66
C ASP A 225 -7.80 12.39 21.16
N LEU A 226 -8.05 11.17 20.72
CA LEU A 226 -7.28 9.99 21.15
C LEU A 226 -5.82 10.01 20.65
N VAL A 227 -5.55 10.74 19.55
CA VAL A 227 -4.23 10.94 18.95
C VAL A 227 -3.62 12.23 19.48
N TYR A 228 -4.28 13.38 19.29
CA TYR A 228 -3.73 14.70 19.60
C TYR A 228 -3.89 15.14 21.07
N GLY A 229 -4.82 14.56 21.82
CA GLY A 229 -5.12 14.94 23.20
C GLY A 229 -6.23 16.00 23.29
N LYS A 230 -6.30 16.71 24.42
CA LYS A 230 -7.32 17.73 24.66
C LYS A 230 -7.21 18.88 23.66
N SER A 231 -8.31 19.19 22.97
CA SER A 231 -8.40 20.35 22.11
C SER A 231 -8.44 21.64 22.96
N GLN A 232 -7.81 22.68 22.44
CA GLN A 232 -8.04 24.04 22.92
C GLN A 232 -9.44 24.44 22.41
N GLY A 233 -10.40 24.61 23.32
CA GLY A 233 -11.66 25.27 22.97
C GLY A 233 -11.38 26.69 22.51
N HIS A 234 -12.30 27.29 21.77
CA HIS A 234 -12.21 28.71 21.44
C HIS A 234 -13.55 29.37 21.75
N GLY A 235 -13.51 30.47 22.48
CA GLY A 235 -14.67 31.31 22.73
C GLY A 235 -14.76 32.44 21.72
N ALA A 236 -15.88 33.14 21.73
CA ALA A 236 -16.10 34.37 20.96
C ALA A 236 -15.05 35.47 21.22
N GLU A 237 -14.18 35.33 22.22
CA GLU A 237 -13.13 36.30 22.57
C GLU A 237 -12.06 36.47 21.47
N LYS A 238 -11.82 35.44 20.64
CA LYS A 238 -10.96 35.61 19.45
C LYS A 238 -11.62 36.46 18.35
N THR A 239 -12.95 36.41 18.25
CA THR A 239 -13.73 37.18 17.26
C THR A 239 -13.98 38.61 17.74
N LYS A 240 -14.12 38.83 19.06
CA LYS A 240 -14.35 40.16 19.67
C LYS A 240 -13.17 41.14 19.55
N ARG A 241 -11.95 40.67 19.30
CA ARG A 241 -10.78 41.56 19.15
C ARG A 241 -10.72 42.29 17.80
N LEU A 242 -11.63 42.03 16.88
CA LEU A 242 -11.74 42.74 15.60
C LEU A 242 -13.07 43.48 15.52
N LEU A 243 -13.11 44.67 16.15
CA LEU A 243 -14.14 45.71 16.03
C LEU A 243 -15.57 45.33 16.50
N VAL A 244 -16.04 46.08 17.50
CA VAL A 244 -17.35 45.93 18.16
C VAL A 244 -18.52 46.20 17.20
N ASP A 245 -18.29 46.97 16.15
CA ASP A 245 -19.37 47.55 15.34
C ASP A 245 -19.92 46.61 14.24
N GLU A 246 -19.18 45.56 13.84
CA GLU A 246 -19.63 44.58 12.84
C GLU A 246 -19.27 43.13 13.24
N PRO A 247 -19.95 42.54 14.25
CA PRO A 247 -19.67 41.17 14.67
C PRO A 247 -20.05 40.14 13.60
N VAL A 248 -19.22 39.11 13.45
CA VAL A 248 -19.54 37.91 12.66
C VAL A 248 -19.60 36.68 13.53
N TYR A 249 -20.45 35.76 13.12
CA TYR A 249 -20.75 34.52 13.83
C TYR A 249 -20.53 33.32 12.93
N GLU A 250 -20.09 32.24 13.55
CA GLU A 250 -19.84 30.95 12.91
C GLU A 250 -21.12 30.10 12.85
N ASP A 251 -22.24 30.73 12.46
CA ASP A 251 -23.55 30.10 12.35
C ASP A 251 -23.62 29.27 11.06
N ALA A 252 -23.11 28.04 11.15
CA ALA A 252 -22.98 27.10 10.05
C ALA A 252 -24.34 26.74 9.43
N ILE A 253 -24.40 26.58 8.11
CA ILE A 253 -25.58 26.06 7.43
C ILE A 253 -25.70 24.56 7.71
N LEU A 254 -26.88 24.12 8.15
CA LEU A 254 -27.24 22.72 8.38
C LEU A 254 -28.02 22.14 7.20
N MET A 255 -29.02 22.88 6.72
CA MET A 255 -29.82 22.52 5.55
C MET A 255 -29.73 23.63 4.49
N LYS A 256 -29.48 23.23 3.25
CA LYS A 256 -29.48 24.11 2.08
C LYS A 256 -30.90 24.38 1.59
N SER A 257 -31.03 25.35 0.68
CA SER A 257 -32.32 25.72 0.06
C SER A 257 -32.90 24.67 -0.88
N ASP A 258 -32.08 23.75 -1.39
CA ASP A 258 -32.50 22.59 -2.17
C ASP A 258 -33.06 21.44 -1.30
N GLY A 259 -33.10 21.62 0.03
CA GLY A 259 -33.58 20.61 0.98
C GLY A 259 -32.56 19.53 1.32
N PHE A 260 -31.33 19.59 0.79
CA PHE A 260 -30.25 18.69 1.17
C PHE A 260 -29.50 19.21 2.40
N PRO A 261 -28.99 18.31 3.26
CA PRO A 261 -28.13 18.70 4.37
C PRO A 261 -26.75 19.16 3.87
N THR A 262 -26.02 19.87 4.73
CA THR A 262 -24.57 20.01 4.60
C THR A 262 -23.86 18.80 5.20
N TYR A 263 -22.58 18.62 4.87
CA TYR A 263 -21.73 17.60 5.50
C TYR A 263 -21.81 17.64 7.03
N HIS A 264 -21.74 18.82 7.64
CA HIS A 264 -21.75 18.92 9.11
C HIS A 264 -23.01 18.33 9.73
N TRP A 265 -24.15 18.55 9.10
CA TRP A 265 -25.43 18.09 9.62
C TRP A 265 -25.65 16.60 9.37
N ALA A 266 -25.45 16.16 8.12
CA ALA A 266 -25.63 14.76 7.76
C ALA A 266 -24.67 13.84 8.53
N ASN A 267 -23.41 14.26 8.69
CA ASN A 267 -22.39 13.48 9.38
C ASN A 267 -22.73 13.24 10.86
N VAL A 268 -23.16 14.28 11.60
CA VAL A 268 -23.55 14.16 13.01
C VAL A 268 -24.80 13.31 13.19
N CYS A 269 -25.84 13.54 12.35
CA CYS A 269 -27.07 12.75 12.40
C CYS A 269 -26.76 11.27 12.14
N ASP A 270 -26.01 10.96 11.09
CA ASP A 270 -25.73 9.57 10.73
C ASP A 270 -24.78 8.88 11.71
N ASP A 271 -23.77 9.58 12.25
CA ASP A 271 -22.90 8.99 13.25
C ASP A 271 -23.68 8.69 14.56
N HIS A 272 -24.70 9.50 14.91
CA HIS A 272 -25.61 9.19 16.01
C HIS A 272 -26.51 7.97 15.71
N GLU A 273 -27.23 8.02 14.59
CA GLU A 273 -28.25 7.02 14.19
C GLU A 273 -27.63 5.66 13.87
N MET A 274 -26.40 5.63 13.33
CA MET A 274 -25.66 4.39 13.08
C MET A 274 -24.85 3.92 14.30
N HIS A 275 -24.98 4.62 15.43
CA HIS A 275 -24.30 4.34 16.70
C HIS A 275 -22.79 4.21 16.55
N ILE A 276 -22.17 5.15 15.84
CA ILE A 276 -20.72 5.23 15.72
C ILE A 276 -20.14 5.57 17.09
N THR A 277 -19.13 4.80 17.49
CA THR A 277 -18.45 4.96 18.79
C THR A 277 -17.13 5.69 18.64
N HIS A 278 -16.46 5.51 17.49
CA HIS A 278 -15.14 6.05 17.20
C HIS A 278 -15.11 6.63 15.79
N VAL A 279 -14.83 7.93 15.69
CA VAL A 279 -14.64 8.64 14.43
C VAL A 279 -13.14 8.75 14.17
N VAL A 280 -12.64 7.87 13.29
CA VAL A 280 -11.26 7.93 12.80
C VAL A 280 -11.25 8.61 11.42
N ARG A 281 -10.69 9.82 11.32
CA ARG A 281 -10.71 10.64 10.09
C ARG A 281 -9.47 11.53 9.96
N GLY A 282 -9.22 12.09 8.77
CA GLY A 282 -8.07 12.97 8.54
C GLY A 282 -8.07 14.24 9.42
N SER A 283 -6.88 14.71 9.80
CA SER A 283 -6.68 15.86 10.70
C SER A 283 -7.17 17.19 10.13
N GLU A 284 -7.44 17.27 8.82
CA GLU A 284 -8.11 18.41 8.21
C GLU A 284 -9.50 18.69 8.80
N TRP A 285 -10.16 17.68 9.37
CA TRP A 285 -11.47 17.82 9.98
C TRP A 285 -11.43 18.26 11.45
N MET A 286 -10.24 18.39 12.05
CA MET A 286 -10.09 18.76 13.46
C MET A 286 -10.73 20.12 13.79
N ALA A 287 -10.65 21.06 12.85
CA ALA A 287 -11.24 22.40 12.99
C ALA A 287 -12.77 22.37 13.05
N SER A 288 -13.40 21.36 12.44
CA SER A 288 -14.86 21.19 12.44
C SER A 288 -15.38 20.40 13.65
N THR A 289 -14.52 19.71 14.39
CA THR A 289 -14.94 18.85 15.51
C THR A 289 -15.64 19.61 16.64
N PRO A 290 -15.22 20.84 17.04
CA PRO A 290 -15.98 21.62 18.02
C PRO A 290 -17.41 21.93 17.56
N LEU A 291 -17.62 22.20 16.26
CA LEU A 291 -18.96 22.34 15.69
C LEU A 291 -19.76 21.04 15.79
N HIS A 292 -19.15 19.91 15.45
CA HIS A 292 -19.81 18.59 15.57
C HIS A 292 -20.21 18.29 17.01
N VAL A 293 -19.32 18.52 17.99
CA VAL A 293 -19.63 18.33 19.41
C VAL A 293 -20.75 19.28 19.87
N ALA A 294 -20.77 20.53 19.41
CA ALA A 294 -21.85 21.46 19.72
C ALA A 294 -23.21 20.98 19.16
N LEU A 295 -23.22 20.41 17.96
CA LEU A 295 -24.43 19.81 17.37
C LEU A 295 -24.93 18.61 18.17
N TYR A 296 -24.04 17.70 18.59
CA TYR A 296 -24.38 16.61 19.51
C TYR A 296 -25.02 17.15 20.80
N ASN A 297 -24.37 18.12 21.45
CA ASN A 297 -24.85 18.71 22.69
C ASN A 297 -26.23 19.40 22.52
N SER A 298 -26.49 20.02 21.36
CA SER A 298 -27.76 20.72 21.10
C SER A 298 -28.99 19.81 20.98
N LEU A 299 -28.78 18.50 20.85
CA LEU A 299 -29.81 17.45 20.80
C LEU A 299 -29.74 16.52 22.01
N ASP A 300 -28.95 16.86 23.03
CA ASP A 300 -28.66 16.02 24.19
C ASP A 300 -28.09 14.64 23.80
N TRP A 301 -27.35 14.57 22.70
CA TRP A 301 -26.69 13.36 22.23
C TRP A 301 -25.25 13.27 22.75
N THR A 302 -24.77 12.04 22.97
CA THR A 302 -23.36 11.79 23.34
C THR A 302 -22.49 11.75 22.08
N PRO A 303 -21.46 12.62 21.96
CA PRO A 303 -20.52 12.56 20.84
C PRO A 303 -19.68 11.26 20.86
N PRO A 304 -19.27 10.73 19.70
CA PRO A 304 -18.32 9.63 19.62
C PRO A 304 -16.93 10.06 20.10
N ALA A 305 -16.06 9.08 20.36
CA ALA A 305 -14.64 9.35 20.54
C ALA A 305 -14.00 9.74 19.19
N TYR A 306 -13.12 10.75 19.20
CA TYR A 306 -12.45 11.23 17.99
C TYR A 306 -10.99 10.81 17.97
N ALA A 307 -10.51 10.34 16.82
CA ALA A 307 -9.11 10.06 16.55
C ALA A 307 -8.73 10.65 15.18
N HIS A 308 -8.03 11.77 15.18
CA HIS A 308 -7.62 12.40 13.94
C HIS A 308 -6.29 11.83 13.42
N VAL A 309 -6.27 11.48 12.13
CA VAL A 309 -5.12 10.89 11.43
C VAL A 309 -4.37 11.99 10.69
N PRO A 310 -3.04 12.15 10.89
CA PRO A 310 -2.28 13.23 10.26
C PRO A 310 -2.32 13.21 8.74
N LEU A 311 -2.12 14.36 8.10
CA LEU A 311 -2.05 14.43 6.64
C LEU A 311 -0.87 13.64 6.06
N LEU A 312 -1.07 13.09 4.86
CA LEU A 312 0.02 12.60 4.02
C LEU A 312 0.61 13.77 3.22
N VAL A 313 1.93 13.85 3.20
CA VAL A 313 2.68 14.89 2.49
C VAL A 313 3.76 14.30 1.59
N ASP A 314 4.20 15.05 0.59
CA ASP A 314 5.34 14.70 -0.25
C ASP A 314 6.68 15.00 0.45
N ALA A 315 7.79 14.73 -0.23
CA ALA A 315 9.15 15.01 0.26
C ALA A 315 9.39 16.50 0.58
N ASN A 316 8.65 17.41 -0.06
CA ASN A 316 8.70 18.85 0.15
C ASN A 316 7.70 19.32 1.25
N LYS A 317 7.11 18.38 1.99
CA LYS A 317 6.09 18.61 3.03
C LYS A 317 4.80 19.27 2.51
N GLN A 318 4.55 19.23 1.20
CA GLN A 318 3.31 19.69 0.61
C GLN A 318 2.25 18.59 0.69
N LYS A 319 0.98 18.97 0.85
CA LYS A 319 -0.13 18.01 0.85
C LYS A 319 -0.12 17.21 -0.47
N LEU A 320 -0.30 15.89 -0.38
CA LEU A 320 -0.45 15.08 -1.58
C LEU A 320 -1.65 15.54 -2.40
N SER A 321 -1.43 15.68 -3.70
CA SER A 321 -2.38 16.14 -4.70
C SER A 321 -2.14 15.37 -6.01
N LYS A 322 -3.12 15.38 -6.91
CA LYS A 322 -2.95 14.75 -8.23
C LYS A 322 -1.75 15.30 -9.03
N ARG A 323 -1.32 16.54 -8.75
CA ARG A 323 -0.21 17.20 -9.47
C ARG A 323 1.18 16.76 -9.00
N ASN A 324 1.38 16.58 -7.69
CA ASN A 324 2.68 16.20 -7.12
C ASN A 324 2.81 14.70 -6.87
N PHE A 325 1.69 13.99 -6.68
CA PHE A 325 1.71 12.56 -6.40
C PHE A 325 0.38 11.91 -6.77
N ASN A 326 0.33 11.22 -7.91
CA ASN A 326 -0.84 10.46 -8.30
C ASN A 326 -0.99 9.25 -7.36
N SER A 327 -1.85 9.41 -6.35
CA SER A 327 -2.09 8.45 -5.27
C SER A 327 -3.35 7.61 -5.50
N ASP A 328 -3.91 7.62 -6.70
CA ASP A 328 -5.10 6.85 -7.04
C ASP A 328 -4.84 5.34 -6.91
N ILE A 329 -5.75 4.62 -6.26
CA ILE A 329 -5.59 3.20 -5.98
C ILE A 329 -5.57 2.37 -7.27
N SER A 330 -6.37 2.76 -8.26
CA SER A 330 -6.36 2.14 -9.59
C SER A 330 -4.98 2.15 -10.21
N ARG A 331 -4.21 3.24 -10.06
CA ARG A 331 -2.85 3.33 -10.61
C ARG A 331 -1.90 2.32 -9.98
N PHE A 332 -1.95 2.15 -8.65
CA PHE A 332 -1.13 1.14 -7.99
C PHE A 332 -1.47 -0.27 -8.46
N ARG A 333 -2.77 -0.57 -8.61
CA ARG A 333 -3.24 -1.84 -9.17
C ARG A 333 -2.75 -2.05 -10.60
N ASP A 334 -2.89 -1.06 -11.46
CA ASP A 334 -2.52 -1.14 -12.88
C ASP A 334 -0.99 -1.26 -13.06
N GLN A 335 -0.21 -0.75 -12.10
CA GLN A 335 1.24 -0.94 -12.03
C GLN A 335 1.65 -2.34 -11.53
N GLY A 336 0.70 -3.17 -11.10
CA GLY A 336 0.97 -4.50 -10.55
C GLY A 336 1.48 -4.51 -9.11
N ILE A 337 1.22 -3.44 -8.35
CA ILE A 337 1.47 -3.44 -6.89
C ILE A 337 0.45 -4.38 -6.23
N PHE A 338 0.92 -5.20 -5.30
CA PHE A 338 0.07 -6.15 -4.61
C PHE A 338 -0.84 -5.45 -3.60
N PRO A 339 -2.11 -5.89 -3.44
CA PRO A 339 -3.02 -5.29 -2.48
C PRO A 339 -2.48 -5.39 -1.05
N GLU A 340 -1.89 -6.52 -0.65
CA GLU A 340 -1.30 -6.70 0.67
C GLU A 340 -0.06 -5.81 0.89
N ALA A 341 0.74 -5.57 -0.15
CA ALA A 341 1.85 -4.64 -0.07
C ALA A 341 1.38 -3.19 0.10
N LEU A 342 0.34 -2.79 -0.64
CA LEU A 342 -0.24 -1.46 -0.53
C LEU A 342 -0.93 -1.23 0.82
N VAL A 343 -1.67 -2.22 1.32
CA VAL A 343 -2.33 -2.17 2.63
C VAL A 343 -1.30 -2.11 3.75
N ASN A 344 -0.27 -2.95 3.69
CA ASN A 344 0.83 -2.91 4.64
C ASN A 344 1.55 -1.55 4.61
N PHE A 345 1.79 -1.00 3.42
CA PHE A 345 2.36 0.34 3.27
C PHE A 345 1.46 1.41 3.89
N ALA A 346 0.18 1.42 3.53
CA ALA A 346 -0.80 2.37 4.04
C ALA A 346 -0.92 2.32 5.57
N ALA A 347 -0.83 1.13 6.17
CA ALA A 347 -0.84 0.96 7.62
C ALA A 347 0.32 1.71 8.29
N LEU A 348 1.52 1.61 7.73
CA LEU A 348 2.73 2.24 8.28
C LEU A 348 2.76 3.76 8.09
N LEU A 349 1.84 4.34 7.31
CA LEU A 349 1.77 5.78 7.07
C LEU A 349 1.10 6.54 8.22
N GLY A 350 1.80 6.60 9.35
CA GLY A 350 1.38 7.31 10.56
C GLY A 350 1.02 6.40 11.73
N TRP A 351 1.18 5.09 11.58
CA TRP A 351 1.10 4.13 12.68
C TRP A 351 2.41 3.33 12.81
N SER A 352 2.70 2.89 14.03
CA SER A 352 3.94 2.18 14.36
C SER A 352 3.63 0.98 15.25
N HIS A 353 4.43 -0.07 15.13
CA HIS A 353 4.31 -1.29 15.94
C HIS A 353 5.62 -1.64 16.64
N THR A 354 5.57 -2.63 17.53
CA THR A 354 6.72 -3.14 18.27
C THR A 354 7.40 -4.35 17.61
N GLN A 355 6.86 -4.87 16.50
CA GLN A 355 7.47 -5.98 15.77
C GLN A 355 8.82 -5.58 15.18
N LYS A 356 9.72 -6.57 15.06
CA LYS A 356 11.07 -6.38 14.48
C LYS A 356 11.06 -6.11 12.98
N ARG A 357 9.97 -6.42 12.29
CA ARG A 357 9.83 -6.32 10.84
C ARG A 357 8.50 -5.68 10.49
N ASP A 358 8.53 -4.89 9.42
CA ASP A 358 7.39 -4.13 8.92
C ASP A 358 6.55 -4.89 7.89
N VAL A 359 6.96 -6.11 7.54
CA VAL A 359 6.26 -6.96 6.56
C VAL A 359 5.15 -7.71 7.30
N MET A 360 3.90 -7.32 7.05
CA MET A 360 2.72 -7.85 7.71
C MET A 360 1.61 -8.11 6.69
N ASP A 361 0.87 -9.20 6.87
CA ASP A 361 -0.43 -9.37 6.20
C ASP A 361 -1.55 -8.67 6.97
N LEU A 362 -2.76 -8.65 6.40
CA LEU A 362 -3.91 -7.99 7.00
C LEU A 362 -4.27 -8.58 8.36
N ALA A 363 -4.20 -9.90 8.55
CA ALA A 363 -4.51 -10.56 9.82
C ALA A 363 -3.51 -10.17 10.93
N GLN A 364 -2.22 -10.05 10.58
CA GLN A 364 -1.20 -9.53 11.47
C GLN A 364 -1.47 -8.06 11.84
N LEU A 365 -1.86 -7.23 10.87
CA LEU A 365 -2.25 -5.85 11.14
C LEU A 365 -3.46 -5.78 12.10
N GLU A 366 -4.50 -6.59 11.86
CA GLU A 366 -5.69 -6.67 12.72
C GLU A 366 -5.32 -7.03 14.17
N SER A 367 -4.39 -7.96 14.35
CA SER A 367 -3.92 -8.39 15.68
C SER A 367 -3.06 -7.34 16.40
N LEU A 368 -2.34 -6.49 15.66
CA LEU A 368 -1.34 -5.57 16.23
C LEU A 368 -1.87 -4.14 16.40
N PHE A 369 -2.89 -3.77 15.63
CA PHE A 369 -3.34 -2.39 15.53
C PHE A 369 -3.83 -1.84 16.88
N ASP A 370 -3.50 -0.57 17.12
CA ASP A 370 -3.98 0.25 18.21
C ASP A 370 -4.04 1.72 17.77
N LEU A 371 -4.63 2.61 18.59
CA LEU A 371 -4.68 4.04 18.27
C LEU A 371 -3.38 4.79 18.59
N LYS A 372 -2.22 4.11 18.61
CA LYS A 372 -0.90 4.76 18.74
C LYS A 372 -0.46 5.34 17.39
N ILE A 373 -1.26 6.29 16.90
CA ILE A 373 -0.99 7.05 15.69
C ILE A 373 -0.03 8.19 16.01
N THR A 374 0.96 8.40 15.15
CA THR A 374 1.99 9.43 15.31
C THR A 374 1.41 10.83 15.13
N LYS A 375 1.77 11.79 15.99
CA LYS A 375 1.29 13.18 15.88
C LYS A 375 2.20 13.97 14.93
N GLY A 376 1.91 13.96 13.64
CA GLY A 376 2.66 14.74 12.64
C GLY A 376 2.41 14.28 11.21
N ASN A 377 2.46 15.22 10.27
CA ASN A 377 2.30 14.88 8.85
C ASN A 377 3.31 13.80 8.45
N THR A 378 2.83 12.80 7.71
CA THR A 378 3.64 11.66 7.31
C THR A 378 4.11 11.83 5.88
N ILE A 379 5.43 11.84 5.67
CA ILE A 379 6.04 11.89 4.35
C ILE A 379 5.84 10.53 3.67
N VAL A 380 5.30 10.54 2.45
CA VAL A 380 5.12 9.34 1.65
C VAL A 380 6.37 9.09 0.81
N SER A 381 7.09 8.01 1.12
CA SER A 381 8.22 7.52 0.32
C SER A 381 7.87 6.19 -0.34
N LEU A 382 7.97 6.13 -1.67
CA LEU A 382 7.72 4.93 -2.45
C LEU A 382 8.80 3.86 -2.28
N ASP A 383 9.99 4.21 -1.78
CA ASP A 383 11.05 3.22 -1.52
C ASP A 383 10.58 2.18 -0.50
N LYS A 384 9.80 2.61 0.50
CA LYS A 384 9.21 1.70 1.47
C LYS A 384 8.16 0.79 0.83
N LEU A 385 7.37 1.31 -0.12
CA LEU A 385 6.43 0.49 -0.88
C LEU A 385 7.16 -0.55 -1.74
N ASN A 386 8.24 -0.17 -2.42
CA ASN A 386 9.07 -1.08 -3.20
C ASN A 386 9.65 -2.20 -2.33
N PHE A 387 10.21 -1.86 -1.17
CA PHE A 387 10.69 -2.85 -0.20
C PHE A 387 9.57 -3.82 0.21
N LEU A 388 8.39 -3.32 0.56
CA LEU A 388 7.26 -4.17 0.97
C LEU A 388 6.80 -5.06 -0.19
N GLN A 389 6.74 -4.52 -1.40
CA GLN A 389 6.40 -5.26 -2.62
C GLN A 389 7.36 -6.43 -2.86
N GLU A 390 8.67 -6.21 -2.74
CA GLU A 390 9.70 -7.24 -2.85
C GLU A 390 9.55 -8.33 -1.77
N GLN A 391 9.24 -7.94 -0.52
CA GLN A 391 9.03 -8.90 0.57
C GLN A 391 7.73 -9.71 0.41
N HIS A 392 6.66 -9.08 -0.04
CA HIS A 392 5.39 -9.76 -0.31
C HIS A 392 5.47 -10.66 -1.55
N ALA A 393 6.24 -10.26 -2.58
CA ALA A 393 6.57 -11.15 -3.70
C ALA A 393 7.22 -12.43 -3.22
N ARG A 394 8.21 -12.32 -2.32
CA ARG A 394 8.85 -13.50 -1.72
C ARG A 394 7.88 -14.35 -0.91
N ARG A 395 6.93 -13.74 -0.19
CA ARG A 395 5.87 -14.48 0.53
C ARG A 395 4.98 -15.28 -0.42
N ARG A 396 4.48 -14.65 -1.50
CA ARG A 396 3.66 -15.32 -2.52
C ARG A 396 4.39 -16.51 -3.12
N VAL A 397 5.66 -16.32 -3.49
CA VAL A 397 6.52 -17.37 -4.05
C VAL A 397 6.71 -18.54 -3.08
N LEU A 398 6.97 -18.27 -1.81
CA LEU A 398 7.15 -19.32 -0.79
C LEU A 398 5.85 -20.06 -0.46
N ALA A 399 4.72 -19.35 -0.47
CA ALA A 399 3.41 -19.93 -0.24
C ALA A 399 2.91 -20.76 -1.45
N GLY A 400 3.26 -20.34 -2.66
CA GLY A 400 2.72 -20.90 -3.89
C GLY A 400 1.24 -20.55 -4.08
N GLY A 401 0.49 -21.44 -4.75
CA GLY A 401 -0.95 -21.28 -4.94
C GLY A 401 -1.33 -20.15 -5.90
N GLU A 402 -2.57 -19.68 -5.78
CA GLU A 402 -3.19 -18.78 -6.76
C GLU A 402 -2.48 -17.42 -6.88
N GLU A 403 -1.99 -16.87 -5.77
CA GLU A 403 -1.29 -15.57 -5.79
C GLU A 403 0.05 -15.66 -6.52
N PHE A 404 0.74 -16.80 -6.42
CA PHE A 404 1.97 -17.05 -7.16
C PHE A 404 1.68 -17.31 -8.65
N GLU A 405 0.63 -18.08 -8.96
CA GLU A 405 0.21 -18.27 -10.36
C GLU A 405 -0.21 -16.94 -11.00
N GLN A 406 -0.86 -16.05 -10.25
CA GLN A 406 -1.17 -14.70 -10.73
C GLN A 406 0.11 -13.91 -11.07
N MET A 407 1.15 -13.95 -10.22
CA MET A 407 2.43 -13.32 -10.54
C MET A 407 3.03 -13.88 -11.84
N ILE A 408 3.00 -15.20 -12.03
CA ILE A 408 3.51 -15.83 -13.25
C ILE A 408 2.75 -15.34 -14.47
N ARG A 409 1.42 -15.26 -14.40
CA ARG A 409 0.58 -14.76 -15.50
C ARG A 409 0.89 -13.30 -15.84
N ASP A 410 1.00 -12.44 -14.82
CA ASP A 410 1.25 -11.02 -15.03
C ASP A 410 2.63 -10.78 -15.67
N VAL A 411 3.66 -11.48 -15.17
CA VAL A 411 5.00 -11.43 -15.78
C VAL A 411 4.98 -12.00 -17.19
N ALA A 412 4.25 -13.09 -17.44
CA ALA A 412 4.15 -13.67 -18.79
C ALA A 412 3.58 -12.67 -19.80
N VAL A 413 2.54 -11.92 -19.41
CA VAL A 413 1.98 -10.85 -20.25
C VAL A 413 3.06 -9.79 -20.54
N SER A 414 3.76 -9.30 -19.52
CA SER A 414 4.81 -8.29 -19.71
C SER A 414 6.00 -8.78 -20.54
N VAL A 415 6.41 -10.04 -20.37
CA VAL A 415 7.50 -10.67 -21.14
C VAL A 415 7.09 -10.84 -22.60
N LEU A 416 5.88 -11.33 -22.86
CA LEU A 416 5.37 -11.50 -24.22
C LEU A 416 5.19 -10.17 -24.95
N ASP A 417 4.68 -9.16 -24.26
CA ASP A 417 4.53 -7.80 -24.80
C ASP A 417 5.89 -7.18 -25.15
N LYS A 418 6.89 -7.29 -24.25
CA LYS A 418 8.21 -6.68 -24.44
C LYS A 418 9.08 -7.39 -25.47
N TYR A 419 9.11 -8.73 -25.46
CA TYR A 419 10.06 -9.51 -26.27
C TYR A 419 9.46 -10.18 -27.51
N GLY A 420 8.12 -10.27 -27.57
CA GLY A 420 7.40 -10.92 -28.65
C GLY A 420 7.38 -12.44 -28.55
N ALA A 421 6.25 -13.04 -28.91
CA ALA A 421 6.04 -14.49 -28.81
C ALA A 421 7.06 -15.32 -29.59
N ALA A 422 7.50 -14.86 -30.77
CA ALA A 422 8.47 -15.57 -31.60
C ALA A 422 9.82 -15.78 -30.90
N ARG A 423 10.34 -14.73 -30.25
CA ARG A 423 11.62 -14.80 -29.51
C ARG A 423 11.49 -15.71 -28.30
N ILE A 424 10.38 -15.63 -27.57
CA ILE A 424 10.14 -16.49 -26.41
C ILE A 424 10.03 -17.95 -26.84
N MET A 425 9.33 -18.26 -27.93
CA MET A 425 9.24 -19.62 -28.47
C MET A 425 10.62 -20.16 -28.91
N GLN A 426 11.45 -19.33 -29.53
CA GLN A 426 12.82 -19.70 -29.87
C GLN A 426 13.65 -20.02 -28.63
N PHE A 427 13.54 -19.20 -27.58
CA PHE A 427 14.22 -19.44 -26.30
C PHE A 427 13.75 -20.74 -25.63
N LEU A 428 12.45 -21.04 -25.64
CA LEU A 428 11.90 -22.25 -25.02
C LEU A 428 12.28 -23.53 -25.79
N ALA A 429 12.52 -23.42 -27.10
CA ALA A 429 12.91 -24.52 -27.98
C ALA A 429 14.42 -24.85 -27.96
N SER A 430 15.22 -24.19 -27.11
CA SER A 430 16.67 -24.43 -27.03
C SER A 430 17.03 -25.72 -26.27
N GLY A 431 16.74 -26.87 -26.88
CA GLY A 431 17.00 -28.21 -26.33
C GLY A 431 16.14 -29.27 -27.01
N SER A 432 16.23 -30.53 -26.56
CA SER A 432 15.33 -31.59 -27.04
C SER A 432 14.00 -31.61 -26.26
N GLN A 433 13.99 -31.15 -25.01
CA GLN A 433 12.77 -30.97 -24.22
C GLN A 433 12.04 -29.65 -24.53
N LYS A 434 10.74 -29.77 -24.78
CA LYS A 434 9.83 -28.62 -24.86
C LYS A 434 9.61 -28.04 -23.46
N ARG A 435 10.18 -26.85 -23.21
CA ARG A 435 9.95 -26.09 -21.97
C ARG A 435 8.73 -25.20 -22.11
N GLN A 436 8.04 -24.93 -20.99
CA GLN A 436 6.92 -23.99 -20.97
C GLN A 436 7.34 -22.65 -20.36
N LEU A 437 6.77 -21.55 -20.89
CA LEU A 437 7.02 -20.20 -20.36
C LEU A 437 6.68 -20.10 -18.87
N ARG A 438 5.54 -20.68 -18.47
CA ARG A 438 5.10 -20.70 -17.07
C ARG A 438 6.21 -21.24 -16.17
N ASP A 439 6.80 -22.38 -16.52
CA ASP A 439 7.76 -23.06 -15.66
C ASP A 439 9.07 -22.28 -15.55
N VAL A 440 9.55 -21.70 -16.66
CA VAL A 440 10.72 -20.81 -16.66
C VAL A 440 10.46 -19.57 -15.80
N LEU A 441 9.31 -18.92 -15.94
CA LEU A 441 8.97 -17.74 -15.13
C LEU A 441 8.79 -18.10 -13.65
N ALA A 442 8.24 -19.27 -13.35
CA ALA A 442 8.15 -19.77 -11.99
C ALA A 442 9.54 -19.98 -11.37
N GLN A 443 10.50 -20.53 -12.12
CA GLN A 443 11.89 -20.65 -11.68
C GLN A 443 12.54 -19.28 -11.47
N LEU A 444 12.38 -18.36 -12.42
CA LEU A 444 12.88 -16.99 -12.30
C LEU A 444 12.34 -16.28 -11.07
N LEU A 445 11.04 -16.31 -10.84
CA LEU A 445 10.41 -15.72 -9.67
C LEU A 445 10.89 -16.36 -8.36
N LYS A 446 11.11 -17.68 -8.34
CA LYS A 446 11.67 -18.37 -7.17
C LYS A 446 13.06 -17.87 -6.80
N VAL A 447 13.88 -17.56 -7.79
CA VAL A 447 15.26 -17.13 -7.57
C VAL A 447 15.37 -15.63 -7.34
N GLU A 448 14.58 -14.82 -8.05
CA GLU A 448 14.72 -13.36 -8.11
C GLU A 448 13.55 -12.59 -7.47
N SER A 449 12.66 -13.24 -6.71
CA SER A 449 11.50 -12.59 -6.05
C SER A 449 11.84 -11.36 -5.21
N LEU A 450 13.04 -11.28 -4.63
CA LEU A 450 13.47 -10.12 -3.84
C LEU A 450 13.74 -8.86 -4.67
N HIS A 451 13.70 -8.96 -5.99
CA HIS A 451 13.83 -7.82 -6.91
C HIS A 451 12.53 -7.51 -7.66
N TYR A 452 11.45 -8.22 -7.32
CA TYR A 452 10.14 -8.03 -7.92
C TYR A 452 9.48 -6.74 -7.41
N ARG A 453 9.33 -5.76 -8.31
CA ARG A 453 8.65 -4.48 -8.05
C ARG A 453 7.36 -4.33 -8.84
N SER A 454 7.36 -4.77 -10.09
CA SER A 454 6.17 -4.88 -10.93
C SER A 454 6.39 -5.94 -12.01
N PRO A 455 5.33 -6.45 -12.65
CA PRO A 455 5.46 -7.38 -13.78
C PRO A 455 6.36 -6.83 -14.89
N SER A 456 6.15 -5.56 -15.26
CA SER A 456 6.93 -4.90 -16.31
C SER A 456 8.40 -4.77 -15.92
N GLN A 457 8.72 -4.26 -14.73
CA GLN A 457 10.11 -4.13 -14.28
C GLN A 457 10.82 -5.48 -14.14
N PHE A 458 10.11 -6.49 -13.66
CA PHE A 458 10.65 -7.85 -13.57
C PHE A 458 10.93 -8.43 -14.96
N ALA A 459 10.06 -8.17 -15.94
CA ALA A 459 10.31 -8.55 -17.33
C ALA A 459 11.59 -7.88 -17.87
N GLU A 460 11.86 -6.61 -17.54
CA GLU A 460 13.12 -5.94 -17.93
C GLU A 460 14.35 -6.57 -17.28
N GLN A 461 14.25 -6.93 -16.00
CA GLN A 461 15.32 -7.65 -15.30
C GLN A 461 15.59 -9.01 -15.97
N CYS A 462 14.56 -9.66 -16.50
CA CYS A 462 14.69 -10.94 -17.22
C CYS A 462 15.32 -10.81 -18.61
N ALA A 463 15.68 -9.60 -19.08
CA ALA A 463 16.34 -9.38 -20.37
C ALA A 463 17.56 -10.30 -20.59
N LEU A 464 18.30 -10.60 -19.53
CA LEU A 464 19.48 -11.46 -19.59
C LEU A 464 19.22 -12.92 -20.04
N PHE A 465 17.97 -13.38 -19.94
CA PHE A 465 17.56 -14.70 -20.42
C PHE A 465 16.99 -14.65 -21.84
N PHE A 466 16.22 -13.62 -22.17
CA PHE A 466 15.47 -13.55 -23.43
C PHE A 466 16.20 -12.82 -24.57
N GLU A 467 17.18 -11.98 -24.26
CA GLU A 467 17.97 -11.26 -25.26
C GLU A 467 19.29 -12.00 -25.60
N PRO A 468 19.80 -11.83 -26.84
CA PRO A 468 21.14 -12.24 -27.19
C PRO A 468 22.18 -11.59 -26.25
N VAL A 469 23.19 -12.37 -25.85
CA VAL A 469 24.31 -11.86 -25.05
C VAL A 469 25.39 -11.34 -26.02
N SER A 470 25.96 -10.17 -25.72
CA SER A 470 27.05 -9.57 -26.50
C SER A 470 28.33 -9.61 -25.67
N LEU A 471 29.32 -10.40 -26.09
CA LEU A 471 30.61 -10.56 -25.41
C LEU A 471 31.66 -9.50 -25.86
N LYS A 472 31.20 -8.27 -26.12
CA LYS A 472 31.97 -7.32 -26.92
C LYS A 472 33.26 -6.82 -26.27
N ASN A 473 33.44 -6.70 -24.94
CA ASN A 473 34.74 -6.51 -24.26
C ASN A 473 34.65 -6.36 -22.71
N ASP A 474 34.36 -7.41 -21.94
CA ASP A 474 34.22 -7.26 -20.47
C ASP A 474 34.93 -8.36 -19.64
N LEU A 475 35.73 -9.23 -20.26
CA LEU A 475 36.40 -10.30 -19.52
C LEU A 475 37.80 -9.86 -19.07
N GLU A 476 37.90 -9.39 -17.83
CA GLU A 476 39.16 -9.19 -17.13
C GLU A 476 39.48 -10.45 -16.30
N VAL A 477 40.65 -11.03 -16.53
CA VAL A 477 41.17 -12.18 -15.76
C VAL A 477 42.49 -11.77 -15.14
N SER A 478 42.71 -12.12 -13.87
CA SER A 478 43.94 -11.75 -13.15
C SER A 478 45.22 -12.29 -13.77
N ASP A 479 45.13 -13.46 -14.41
CA ASP A 479 46.20 -14.09 -15.17
C ASP A 479 45.63 -14.69 -16.45
N VAL A 480 46.19 -14.28 -17.60
CA VAL A 480 45.80 -14.77 -18.92
C VAL A 480 46.00 -16.29 -19.03
N GLY A 481 46.96 -16.87 -18.29
CA GLY A 481 47.19 -18.31 -18.23
C GLY A 481 45.99 -19.11 -17.69
N LEU A 482 45.11 -18.48 -16.90
CA LEU A 482 43.89 -19.10 -16.40
C LEU A 482 42.81 -19.25 -17.47
N LEU A 483 42.88 -18.54 -18.60
CA LEU A 483 41.87 -18.63 -19.66
C LEU A 483 41.74 -20.05 -20.21
N HIS A 484 42.83 -20.81 -20.31
CA HIS A 484 42.75 -22.20 -20.76
C HIS A 484 42.00 -23.09 -19.75
N PRO A 485 42.40 -23.19 -18.48
CA PRO A 485 41.64 -23.92 -17.47
C PRO A 485 40.18 -23.49 -17.34
N LEU A 486 39.89 -22.18 -17.39
CA LEU A 486 38.53 -21.65 -17.28
C LEU A 486 37.63 -22.12 -18.43
N ARG A 487 38.14 -22.12 -19.67
CA ARG A 487 37.41 -22.66 -20.84
C ARG A 487 37.16 -24.15 -20.71
N VAL A 488 38.15 -24.91 -20.23
CA VAL A 488 38.00 -26.36 -20.01
C VAL A 488 36.92 -26.60 -18.96
N ALA A 489 36.99 -25.91 -17.82
CA ALA A 489 35.99 -25.97 -16.76
C ALA A 489 34.58 -25.60 -17.23
N ALA A 490 34.43 -24.53 -18.03
CA ALA A 490 33.13 -24.18 -18.61
C ALA A 490 32.63 -25.27 -19.58
N SER A 491 33.53 -25.88 -20.35
CA SER A 491 33.19 -26.93 -21.31
C SER A 491 32.75 -28.23 -20.63
N THR A 492 33.24 -28.55 -19.43
CA THR A 492 32.79 -29.77 -18.72
C THR A 492 31.32 -29.65 -18.28
N LEU A 493 30.84 -28.44 -17.98
CA LEU A 493 29.42 -28.20 -17.69
C LEU A 493 28.53 -28.48 -18.91
N ALA A 494 29.03 -28.26 -20.13
CA ALA A 494 28.32 -28.59 -21.37
C ALA A 494 28.17 -30.11 -21.60
N LEU A 495 28.95 -30.94 -20.90
CA LEU A 495 28.89 -32.40 -20.98
C LEU A 495 27.77 -33.01 -20.12
N ILE A 496 27.12 -32.22 -19.26
CA ILE A 496 26.00 -32.70 -18.43
C ILE A 496 24.85 -33.13 -19.36
N PRO A 497 24.34 -34.38 -19.24
CA PRO A 497 23.23 -34.87 -20.04
C PRO A 497 21.93 -34.10 -19.80
N GLU A 498 21.04 -34.09 -20.80
CA GLU A 498 19.79 -33.33 -20.72
C GLU A 498 18.85 -33.85 -19.63
N GLU A 499 18.86 -35.16 -19.37
CA GLU A 499 18.02 -35.80 -18.34
C GLU A 499 18.46 -35.44 -16.92
N SER A 500 19.69 -34.93 -16.78
CA SER A 500 20.30 -34.53 -15.51
C SER A 500 20.52 -33.02 -15.41
N TRP A 501 19.93 -32.23 -16.32
CA TRP A 501 20.08 -30.77 -16.37
C TRP A 501 19.27 -30.05 -15.29
N THR A 502 19.69 -30.23 -14.05
CA THR A 502 19.03 -29.66 -12.86
C THR A 502 20.01 -28.83 -12.04
N ARG A 503 19.48 -27.90 -11.26
CA ARG A 503 20.27 -27.07 -10.34
C ARG A 503 21.20 -27.88 -9.43
N ASP A 504 20.71 -28.98 -8.85
CA ASP A 504 21.49 -29.77 -7.90
C ASP A 504 22.67 -30.48 -8.58
N THR A 505 22.46 -30.98 -9.81
CA THR A 505 23.55 -31.49 -10.65
C THR A 505 24.58 -30.39 -10.92
N HIS A 506 24.14 -29.20 -11.32
CA HIS A 506 25.05 -28.07 -11.59
C HIS A 506 25.87 -27.71 -10.36
N LEU A 507 25.26 -27.65 -9.17
CA LEU A 507 25.97 -27.37 -7.91
C LEU A 507 27.02 -28.45 -7.60
N SER A 508 26.70 -29.73 -7.81
CA SER A 508 27.64 -30.83 -7.60
C SER A 508 28.85 -30.72 -8.53
N HIS A 509 28.60 -30.49 -9.82
CA HIS A 509 29.67 -30.30 -10.82
C HIS A 509 30.53 -29.08 -10.53
N LEU A 510 29.92 -27.94 -10.19
CA LEU A 510 30.66 -26.72 -9.82
C LEU A 510 31.56 -26.96 -8.62
N ARG A 511 31.09 -27.67 -7.58
CA ARG A 511 31.94 -28.04 -6.42
C ARG A 511 33.12 -28.92 -6.82
N SER A 512 32.91 -29.88 -7.74
CA SER A 512 33.99 -30.71 -8.26
C SER A 512 35.03 -29.88 -9.01
N ILE A 513 34.60 -28.95 -9.87
CA ILE A 513 35.49 -28.07 -10.63
C ILE A 513 36.26 -27.12 -9.69
N GLU A 514 35.59 -26.59 -8.67
CA GLU A 514 36.22 -25.76 -7.63
C GLU A 514 37.33 -26.53 -6.91
N ALA A 515 37.11 -27.81 -6.60
CA ALA A 515 38.07 -28.64 -5.89
C ALA A 515 39.27 -29.08 -6.74
N SER A 516 39.08 -29.24 -8.05
CA SER A 516 40.14 -29.75 -8.94
C SER A 516 41.23 -28.72 -9.24
N GLY A 517 40.91 -27.42 -9.30
CA GLY A 517 41.87 -26.35 -9.62
C GLY A 517 42.66 -26.57 -10.95
N PRO A 518 43.45 -25.58 -11.40
CA PRO A 518 44.35 -25.78 -12.54
C PRO A 518 45.72 -26.34 -12.13
N ASP A 519 46.29 -25.82 -11.03
CA ASP A 519 47.57 -26.26 -10.44
C ASP A 519 47.69 -25.73 -8.99
N GLU A 520 48.63 -26.27 -8.19
CA GLU A 520 48.86 -25.91 -6.78
C GLU A 520 49.31 -24.45 -6.55
N SER A 521 49.83 -23.78 -7.58
CA SER A 521 50.30 -22.39 -7.56
C SER A 521 49.16 -21.36 -7.56
N VAL A 522 47.98 -21.76 -8.03
CA VAL A 522 46.79 -20.90 -8.07
C VAL A 522 45.98 -21.15 -6.82
N ASP A 523 45.86 -20.12 -5.98
CA ASP A 523 45.09 -20.25 -4.75
C ASP A 523 43.60 -20.53 -5.06
N ALA A 524 42.98 -21.39 -4.23
CA ALA A 524 41.62 -21.86 -4.44
C ALA A 524 40.57 -20.72 -4.46
N ARG A 525 40.82 -19.60 -3.77
CA ARG A 525 39.91 -18.46 -3.73
C ARG A 525 39.96 -17.68 -5.03
N THR A 526 41.14 -17.46 -5.59
CA THR A 526 41.32 -16.85 -6.92
C THR A 526 40.71 -17.76 -7.99
N TRP A 527 41.02 -19.05 -8.00
CA TRP A 527 40.41 -19.99 -8.95
C TRP A 527 38.88 -19.93 -8.94
N LYS A 528 38.28 -20.00 -7.75
CA LYS A 528 36.83 -19.88 -7.60
C LYS A 528 36.30 -18.55 -8.12
N ARG A 529 36.94 -17.43 -7.78
CA ARG A 529 36.50 -16.11 -8.25
C ARG A 529 36.52 -16.03 -9.78
N GLU A 530 37.64 -16.40 -10.40
CA GLU A 530 37.80 -16.35 -11.86
C GLU A 530 36.85 -17.31 -12.57
N LEU A 531 36.60 -18.51 -12.03
CA LEU A 531 35.63 -19.47 -12.56
C LEU A 531 34.23 -18.87 -12.64
N TYR A 532 33.73 -18.29 -11.55
CA TYR A 532 32.39 -17.72 -11.52
C TYR A 532 32.29 -16.45 -12.37
N HIS A 533 33.37 -15.66 -12.45
CA HIS A 533 33.42 -14.50 -13.35
C HIS A 533 33.34 -14.95 -14.81
N TYR A 534 34.14 -15.94 -15.21
CA TYR A 534 34.12 -16.50 -16.56
C TYR A 534 32.76 -17.06 -16.93
N LEU A 535 32.13 -17.85 -16.04
CA LEU A 535 30.81 -18.41 -16.28
C LEU A 535 29.73 -17.33 -16.36
N ARG A 536 29.78 -16.29 -15.54
CA ARG A 536 28.85 -15.16 -15.62
C ARG A 536 29.03 -14.36 -16.90
N TRP A 537 30.28 -14.15 -17.31
CA TRP A 537 30.59 -13.52 -18.58
C TRP A 537 30.05 -14.34 -19.76
N ALA A 538 30.37 -15.63 -19.80
CA ALA A 538 29.91 -16.53 -20.85
C ALA A 538 28.39 -16.63 -20.94
N LEU A 539 27.72 -16.84 -19.80
CA LEU A 539 26.29 -17.11 -19.77
C LEU A 539 25.44 -15.85 -19.85
N LEU A 540 25.87 -14.73 -19.26
CA LEU A 540 25.03 -13.53 -19.08
C LEU A 540 25.65 -12.24 -19.65
N GLY A 541 26.87 -12.30 -20.19
CA GLY A 541 27.61 -11.12 -20.68
C GLY A 541 28.11 -10.24 -19.55
N GLY A 542 28.42 -10.83 -18.38
CA GLY A 542 28.94 -10.10 -17.22
C GLY A 542 27.85 -9.41 -16.38
N ARG A 543 26.60 -9.39 -16.88
CA ARG A 543 25.46 -8.82 -16.15
C ARG A 543 25.22 -9.54 -14.82
N GLN A 544 24.79 -8.75 -13.82
CA GLN A 544 24.30 -9.29 -12.56
C GLN A 544 23.02 -10.12 -12.79
N GLY A 545 22.80 -11.11 -11.93
CA GLY A 545 21.70 -12.06 -12.03
C GLY A 545 21.91 -13.23 -11.07
N PRO A 546 21.11 -14.30 -11.21
CA PRO A 546 21.13 -15.46 -10.33
C PRO A 546 22.51 -16.10 -10.09
N GLY A 547 22.55 -17.04 -9.13
CA GLY A 547 23.65 -17.99 -9.03
C GLY A 547 23.86 -18.77 -10.34
N ILE A 548 25.08 -19.25 -10.57
CA ILE A 548 25.43 -19.90 -11.84
C ILE A 548 24.64 -21.20 -12.04
N ALA A 549 24.44 -21.97 -10.97
CA ALA A 549 23.66 -23.22 -11.04
C ALA A 549 22.20 -22.98 -11.45
N GLU A 550 21.57 -21.95 -10.88
CA GLU A 550 20.22 -21.51 -11.23
C GLU A 550 20.18 -20.95 -12.67
N THR A 551 21.19 -20.17 -13.05
CA THR A 551 21.30 -19.60 -14.40
C THR A 551 21.37 -20.70 -15.46
N LEU A 552 22.17 -21.75 -15.24
CA LEU A 552 22.30 -22.89 -16.14
C LEU A 552 20.96 -23.61 -16.34
N GLU A 553 20.23 -23.84 -15.25
CA GLU A 553 18.92 -24.48 -15.28
C GLU A 553 17.90 -23.63 -16.05
N ILE A 554 17.80 -22.34 -15.74
CA ILE A 554 16.83 -21.42 -16.36
C ILE A 554 17.12 -21.21 -17.85
N LEU A 555 18.38 -21.00 -18.25
CA LEU A 555 18.75 -20.85 -19.66
C LEU A 555 18.47 -22.13 -20.45
N GLY A 556 18.64 -23.28 -19.81
CA GLY A 556 18.52 -24.59 -20.43
C GLY A 556 19.77 -24.98 -21.22
N ARG A 557 19.90 -26.28 -21.45
CA ARG A 557 21.11 -26.91 -22.01
C ARG A 557 21.52 -26.31 -23.34
N GLY A 558 20.61 -26.23 -24.32
CA GLY A 558 20.94 -25.76 -25.67
C GLY A 558 21.50 -24.34 -25.66
N THR A 559 20.88 -23.43 -24.92
CA THR A 559 21.36 -22.05 -24.79
C THR A 559 22.69 -21.96 -24.05
N CYS A 560 22.89 -22.74 -22.98
CA CYS A 560 24.15 -22.73 -22.23
C CYS A 560 25.32 -23.19 -23.09
N ILE A 561 25.15 -24.28 -23.84
CA ILE A 561 26.19 -24.81 -24.73
C ILE A 561 26.57 -23.77 -25.79
N ALA A 562 25.58 -23.17 -26.46
CA ALA A 562 25.83 -22.14 -27.47
C ALA A 562 26.60 -20.94 -26.88
N ARG A 563 26.18 -20.45 -25.71
CA ARG A 563 26.83 -19.31 -25.04
C ARG A 563 28.25 -19.63 -24.56
N ILE A 564 28.48 -20.83 -24.00
CA ILE A 564 29.83 -21.27 -23.57
C ILE A 564 30.75 -21.45 -24.77
N GLN A 565 30.27 -21.99 -25.88
CA GLN A 565 31.07 -22.14 -27.10
C GLN A 565 31.51 -20.79 -27.67
N ASP A 566 30.58 -19.83 -27.76
CA ASP A 566 30.89 -18.46 -28.20
C ASP A 566 31.91 -17.78 -27.27
N ALA A 567 31.72 -17.91 -25.96
CA ALA A 567 32.65 -17.40 -24.96
C ALA A 567 34.04 -18.05 -25.04
N ASN A 568 34.12 -19.36 -25.30
CA ASN A 568 35.38 -20.07 -25.46
C ASN A 568 36.15 -19.60 -26.71
N LEU A 569 35.44 -19.33 -27.81
CA LEU A 569 36.02 -18.76 -29.03
C LEU A 569 36.56 -17.36 -28.75
N ARG A 570 35.75 -16.51 -28.10
CA ARG A 570 36.18 -15.15 -27.77
C ARG A 570 37.35 -15.11 -26.78
N ALA A 571 37.37 -16.01 -25.81
CA ALA A 571 38.49 -16.15 -24.88
C ALA A 571 39.80 -16.59 -25.57
N ARG A 572 39.73 -17.42 -26.62
CA ARG A 572 40.90 -17.75 -27.47
C ARG A 572 41.47 -16.51 -28.15
N GLU A 573 40.59 -15.68 -28.68
CA GLU A 573 40.99 -14.44 -29.34
C GLU A 573 41.70 -13.51 -28.34
N LEU A 574 41.14 -13.34 -27.14
CA LEU A 574 41.77 -12.55 -26.07
C LEU A 574 43.16 -13.08 -25.70
N GLU A 575 43.28 -14.39 -25.46
CA GLU A 575 44.56 -15.05 -25.14
C GLU A 575 45.63 -14.80 -26.23
N SER A 576 45.23 -14.87 -27.51
CA SER A 576 46.11 -14.65 -28.66
C SER A 576 46.57 -13.19 -28.83
N VAL A 577 45.75 -12.21 -28.42
CA VAL A 577 46.10 -10.78 -28.51
C VAL A 577 47.15 -10.43 -27.46
N THR A 578 47.05 -10.98 -26.25
CA THR A 578 48.03 -10.79 -25.17
C THR A 578 49.36 -11.51 -25.38
N THR A 579 49.40 -12.55 -26.21
CA THR A 579 50.60 -13.37 -26.48
C THR A 579 51.35 -12.99 -27.75
N LYS A 580 50.91 -11.96 -28.50
CA LYS A 580 51.72 -11.44 -29.62
C LYS A 580 53.08 -10.98 -29.08
N PRO A 581 54.20 -11.49 -29.61
CA PRO A 581 55.51 -11.05 -29.17
C PRO A 581 55.59 -9.56 -29.44
N ILE A 582 55.84 -8.77 -28.39
CA ILE A 582 56.32 -7.42 -28.55
C ILE A 582 57.66 -7.57 -29.25
N ILE A 583 57.66 -7.40 -30.58
CA ILE A 583 58.88 -7.11 -31.32
C ILE A 583 59.30 -5.73 -30.79
N GLN A 584 60.04 -5.72 -29.69
CA GLN A 584 60.81 -4.55 -29.33
C GLN A 584 61.68 -4.30 -30.54
N ALA A 585 61.51 -3.13 -31.14
CA ALA A 585 62.40 -2.60 -32.16
C ALA A 585 63.79 -2.38 -31.54
N GLN A 586 64.48 -3.46 -31.20
CA GLN A 586 65.92 -3.43 -30.98
C GLN A 586 66.55 -3.37 -32.36
N GLY A 587 67.12 -2.19 -32.64
CA GLY A 587 67.78 -1.75 -33.86
C GLY A 587 68.08 -2.84 -34.88
N TRP A 588 67.31 -2.82 -35.97
CA TRP A 588 67.69 -3.49 -37.20
C TRP A 588 68.92 -2.74 -37.76
N LYS A 589 70.12 -3.25 -37.46
CA LYS A 589 71.36 -2.92 -38.18
C LYS A 589 71.79 -4.18 -38.92
N GLY A 590 71.27 -4.36 -40.12
CA GLY A 590 71.77 -5.33 -41.09
C GLY A 590 72.37 -4.57 -42.27
N ASP A 591 73.68 -4.70 -42.46
CA ASP A 591 74.37 -4.21 -43.66
C ASP A 591 74.07 -5.11 -44.88
N VAL A 592 74.30 -4.55 -46.07
CA VAL A 592 73.70 -4.92 -47.37
C VAL A 592 74.16 -6.28 -47.94
N ASP A 593 75.06 -7.02 -47.28
CA ASP A 593 75.59 -8.29 -47.80
C ASP A 593 75.20 -9.48 -46.91
N GLY A 594 74.13 -10.18 -47.28
CA GLY A 594 73.46 -11.22 -46.51
C GLY A 594 74.27 -12.49 -46.20
N LYS A 595 75.22 -12.43 -45.26
CA LYS A 595 75.81 -13.62 -44.62
C LYS A 595 75.74 -13.52 -43.09
N ARG A 596 74.85 -14.31 -42.47
CA ARG A 596 74.83 -14.53 -41.02
C ARG A 596 75.95 -15.49 -40.62
N ARG A 597 76.81 -15.04 -39.71
CA ARG A 597 77.54 -15.90 -38.77
C ARG A 597 76.85 -15.73 -37.41
N VAL A 598 76.33 -16.82 -36.84
CA VAL A 598 75.82 -16.81 -35.46
C VAL A 598 76.72 -17.73 -34.65
N ASP A 599 77.69 -17.15 -33.97
CA ASP A 599 78.30 -17.76 -32.81
C ASP A 599 77.33 -17.53 -31.64
N LYS A 600 76.65 -18.58 -31.19
CA LYS A 600 76.07 -18.68 -29.84
C LYS A 600 75.80 -20.13 -29.48
N GLU A 601 76.36 -20.50 -28.34
CA GLU A 601 76.44 -21.83 -27.75
C GLU A 601 75.08 -22.56 -27.71
N TRP A 602 75.04 -23.75 -28.30
CA TRP A 602 73.99 -24.73 -28.06
C TRP A 602 74.32 -25.52 -26.80
N LYS A 603 73.62 -25.27 -25.69
CA LYS A 603 73.53 -26.24 -24.59
C LYS A 603 72.49 -27.29 -24.96
N ALA A 604 72.95 -28.46 -25.39
CA ALA A 604 72.11 -29.63 -25.56
C ALA A 604 71.64 -30.12 -24.18
N TYR A 605 70.31 -30.19 -23.98
CA TYR A 605 69.72 -30.98 -22.89
C TYR A 605 69.92 -32.46 -23.22
N ALA A 606 70.75 -33.13 -22.43
CA ALA A 606 70.89 -34.58 -22.48
C ALA A 606 69.62 -35.25 -21.92
N LEU A 607 69.01 -36.11 -22.73
CA LEU A 607 68.09 -37.14 -22.26
C LEU A 607 68.93 -38.14 -21.45
N ARG A 608 68.54 -38.40 -20.19
CA ARG A 608 69.16 -39.43 -19.35
C ARG A 608 68.80 -40.82 -19.89
N PRO A 609 69.72 -41.81 -19.79
CA PRO A 609 69.44 -43.21 -20.13
C PRO A 609 68.47 -43.88 -19.17
#